data_AF-A0A537KNV8-F1
#
_entry.id   AF-A0A537KNV8-F1
#
_cell.length_a   1.000
_cell.length_b   1.000
_cell.length_c   1.000
_cell.angle_alpha   90.00
_cell.angle_beta   90.00
_cell.angle_gamma   90.00
#
_symmetry.space_group_name_H-M   'P 1'
#
loop_
_entity.id
_entity.type
_entity.pdbx_description
1 polymer ?
#
loop_
_entity_poly.entity_id
_entity_poly.type
_entity_poly.pdbx_seq_one_letter_code
_entity_poly.pdbx_strand_id
1 'polypeptide(L)'
;MRTLIFLFWLFPAMVSAQINRSATELAKENIHEYLTAKIFKSCPYQPISYGELTPLDNQNTEVKWAIVHKFEITETKIETDKKVAIQKLYEFIFYLDNKMKVLNARSYTE
;
A
#
# COMPACT_ATOMS: atom_id res chain seq x y z
N MET A 1 40.15 -28.27 -15.96
CA MET A 1 38.96 -27.45 -16.23
C MET A 1 37.71 -28.14 -15.66
N ARG A 2 37.45 -28.05 -14.34
CA ARG A 2 36.29 -28.75 -13.73
C ARG A 2 35.80 -28.10 -12.43
N THR A 3 35.76 -26.76 -12.38
CA THR A 3 35.40 -26.01 -11.16
C THR A 3 34.44 -24.83 -11.39
N LEU A 4 33.90 -24.67 -12.60
CA LEU A 4 33.12 -23.48 -12.99
C LEU A 4 31.60 -23.72 -13.16
N ILE A 5 31.05 -24.80 -12.60
CA ILE A 5 29.62 -25.15 -12.82
C ILE A 5 28.72 -24.85 -11.60
N PHE A 6 29.28 -24.58 -10.42
CA PHE A 6 28.48 -24.41 -9.20
C PHE A 6 27.95 -22.97 -8.94
N LEU A 7 28.32 -21.96 -9.74
CA LEU A 7 27.94 -20.56 -9.46
C LEU A 7 26.56 -20.14 -9.99
N PHE A 8 25.88 -20.98 -10.79
CA PHE A 8 24.66 -20.58 -11.51
C PHE A 8 23.33 -20.90 -10.81
N TRP A 9 23.36 -21.55 -9.63
CA TRP A 9 22.12 -21.96 -8.94
C TRP A 9 21.57 -20.96 -7.93
N LEU A 10 22.28 -19.85 -7.64
CA LEU A 10 21.85 -18.84 -6.66
C LEU A 10 21.18 -17.58 -7.26
N PHE A 11 21.17 -17.43 -8.58
CA PHE A 11 20.60 -16.23 -9.23
C PHE A 11 19.07 -16.10 -9.25
N PRO A 12 18.23 -17.16 -9.25
CA PRO A 12 16.78 -16.96 -9.44
C PRO A 12 16.07 -16.35 -8.21
N ALA A 13 16.65 -16.44 -7.01
CA ALA A 13 16.03 -15.91 -5.78
C ALA A 13 16.16 -14.39 -5.62
N MET A 14 17.23 -13.77 -6.15
CA MET A 14 17.41 -12.32 -6.05
C MET A 14 16.44 -11.56 -6.97
N VAL A 15 16.12 -12.13 -8.14
CA VAL A 15 15.23 -11.49 -9.12
C VAL A 15 13.80 -11.40 -8.60
N SER A 16 13.28 -12.46 -7.98
CA SER A 16 11.91 -12.47 -7.42
C SER A 16 11.75 -11.50 -6.25
N ALA A 17 12.75 -11.39 -5.37
CA ALA A 17 12.74 -10.43 -4.27
C ALA A 17 12.78 -8.97 -4.77
N GLN A 18 13.55 -8.69 -5.82
CA GLN A 18 13.64 -7.36 -6.43
C GLN A 18 12.31 -6.96 -7.09
N ILE A 19 11.63 -7.88 -7.77
CA ILE A 19 10.31 -7.64 -8.39
C ILE A 19 9.26 -7.34 -7.31
N ASN A 20 9.21 -8.12 -6.23
CA ASN A 20 8.25 -7.88 -5.13
C ASN A 20 8.48 -6.54 -4.43
N ARG A 21 9.73 -6.12 -4.26
CA ARG A 21 10.05 -4.80 -3.71
C ARG A 21 9.56 -3.68 -4.62
N SER A 22 9.80 -3.80 -5.93
CA SER A 22 9.31 -2.82 -6.91
C SER A 22 7.79 -2.73 -6.94
N ALA A 23 7.08 -3.86 -6.89
CA ALA A 23 5.63 -3.89 -6.85
C ALA A 23 5.07 -3.24 -5.58
N THR A 24 5.71 -3.47 -4.43
CA THR A 24 5.33 -2.89 -3.15
C THR A 24 5.49 -1.37 -3.15
N GLU A 25 6.61 -0.84 -3.64
CA GLU A 25 6.80 0.62 -3.73
C GLU A 25 5.77 1.26 -4.66
N LEU A 26 5.49 0.66 -5.83
CA LEU A 26 4.45 1.15 -6.73
C LEU A 26 3.05 1.13 -6.08
N ALA A 27 2.74 0.09 -5.31
CA ALA A 27 1.49 0.02 -4.56
C ALA A 27 1.39 1.15 -3.52
N LYS A 28 2.48 1.47 -2.81
CA LYS A 28 2.52 2.58 -1.84
C LYS A 28 2.26 3.92 -2.51
N GLU A 29 2.89 4.18 -3.66
CA GLU A 29 2.68 5.41 -4.43
C GLU A 29 1.20 5.55 -4.86
N ASN A 30 0.63 4.48 -5.42
CA ASN A 30 -0.77 4.50 -5.85
C ASN A 30 -1.75 4.63 -4.67
N ILE A 31 -1.44 4.07 -3.50
CA ILE A 31 -2.25 4.24 -2.28
C ILE A 31 -2.16 5.68 -1.76
N HIS A 32 -0.97 6.26 -1.75
CA HIS A 32 -0.78 7.65 -1.37
C HIS A 32 -1.57 8.59 -2.29
N GLU A 33 -1.48 8.39 -3.61
CA GLU A 33 -2.26 9.15 -4.59
C GLU A 33 -3.77 8.95 -4.36
N TYR A 34 -4.21 7.70 -4.17
CA TYR A 34 -5.62 7.40 -3.91
C TYR A 34 -6.15 8.12 -2.66
N LEU A 35 -5.39 8.10 -1.56
CA LEU A 35 -5.79 8.75 -0.30
C LEU A 35 -5.84 10.27 -0.43
N THR A 36 -4.80 10.89 -0.98
CA THR A 36 -4.70 12.34 -1.09
C THR A 36 -5.59 12.93 -2.18
N ALA A 37 -5.85 12.19 -3.27
CA ALA A 37 -6.67 12.65 -4.38
C ALA A 37 -8.16 12.30 -4.25
N LYS A 38 -8.54 11.23 -3.54
CA LYS A 38 -9.96 10.80 -3.46
C LYS A 38 -10.57 10.91 -2.08
N ILE A 39 -9.91 10.38 -1.04
CA ILE A 39 -10.54 10.23 0.29
C ILE A 39 -10.31 11.47 1.17
N PHE A 40 -9.06 11.82 1.43
CA PHE A 40 -8.66 12.85 2.40
C PHE A 40 -8.07 14.06 1.69
N LYS A 41 -8.81 14.59 0.71
CA LYS A 41 -8.39 15.77 -0.05
C LYS A 41 -8.01 16.91 0.90
N SER A 42 -6.84 17.49 0.67
CA SER A 42 -6.34 18.66 1.40
C SER A 42 -6.10 18.44 2.90
N CYS A 43 -6.18 17.20 3.41
CA CYS A 43 -5.79 16.88 4.77
C CYS A 43 -4.36 16.33 4.77
N PRO A 44 -3.47 16.78 5.67
CA PRO A 44 -2.14 16.20 5.82
C PRO A 44 -2.26 14.70 6.13
N TYR A 45 -1.63 13.90 5.28
CA TYR A 45 -1.55 12.45 5.38
C TYR A 45 -0.16 12.03 5.87
N GLN A 46 -0.13 11.15 6.87
CA GLN A 46 1.09 10.60 7.42
C GLN A 46 1.03 9.06 7.43
N PRO A 47 1.87 8.38 6.63
CA PRO A 47 1.96 6.92 6.67
C PRO A 47 2.58 6.46 7.99
N ILE A 48 2.00 5.45 8.63
CA ILE A 48 2.59 4.78 9.79
C ILE A 48 3.24 3.48 9.35
N SER A 49 2.47 2.61 8.69
CA SER A 49 3.00 1.33 8.21
C SER A 49 2.23 0.82 7.00
N TYR A 50 2.95 0.15 6.12
CA TYR A 50 2.41 -0.65 5.05
C TYR A 50 2.66 -2.12 5.39
N GLY A 51 1.61 -2.94 5.33
CA GLY A 51 1.72 -4.38 5.45
C GLY A 51 2.35 -5.02 4.23
N GLU A 52 2.28 -6.34 4.17
CA GLU A 52 2.78 -7.10 3.02
C GLU A 52 1.76 -7.14 1.89
N LEU A 53 2.27 -7.21 0.66
CA LEU A 53 1.45 -7.37 -0.53
C LEU A 53 1.01 -8.85 -0.64
N THR A 54 -0.26 -9.11 -0.37
CA THR A 54 -0.82 -10.47 -0.38
C THR A 54 -1.52 -10.73 -1.71
N PRO A 55 -1.16 -11.79 -2.46
CA PRO A 55 -1.90 -12.19 -3.64
C PRO A 55 -3.28 -12.73 -3.23
N LEU A 56 -4.31 -12.31 -3.96
CA LEU A 56 -5.66 -12.85 -3.80
C LEU A 56 -5.93 -13.87 -4.90
N ASP A 57 -6.03 -15.14 -4.52
CA ASP A 57 -6.30 -16.24 -5.44
C ASP A 57 -7.80 -16.28 -5.80
N ASN A 58 -8.23 -15.27 -6.58
CA ASN A 58 -9.54 -15.27 -7.20
C ASN A 58 -9.35 -15.00 -8.70
N GLN A 59 -9.43 -16.06 -9.50
CA GLN A 59 -9.18 -16.00 -10.94
C GLN A 59 -10.19 -15.09 -11.66
N ASN A 60 -11.39 -14.90 -11.09
CA ASN A 60 -12.49 -14.14 -11.68
C ASN A 60 -12.68 -12.70 -11.15
N THR A 61 -11.76 -12.18 -10.33
CA THR A 61 -11.85 -10.78 -9.86
C THR A 61 -10.79 -9.90 -10.53
N GLU A 62 -11.15 -8.64 -10.81
CA GLU A 62 -10.19 -7.60 -11.23
C GLU A 62 -9.15 -7.32 -10.14
N VAL A 63 -9.52 -7.55 -8.88
CA VAL A 63 -8.64 -7.51 -7.71
C VAL A 63 -7.70 -8.71 -7.75
N LYS A 64 -6.39 -8.44 -7.73
CA LYS A 64 -5.32 -9.44 -7.70
C LYS A 64 -4.46 -9.37 -6.43
N TRP A 65 -4.43 -8.21 -5.78
CA TRP A 65 -3.58 -7.99 -4.61
C TRP A 65 -4.33 -7.27 -3.49
N ALA A 66 -3.88 -7.47 -2.27
CA ALA A 66 -4.31 -6.72 -1.11
C ALA A 66 -3.11 -6.26 -0.28
N ILE A 67 -3.23 -5.09 0.35
CA ILE A 67 -2.27 -4.59 1.32
C ILE A 67 -3.00 -3.84 2.43
N VAL A 68 -2.66 -4.14 3.67
CA VAL A 68 -3.16 -3.41 4.84
C VAL A 68 -2.27 -2.19 5.05
N HIS A 69 -2.86 -1.03 5.30
CA HIS A 69 -2.11 0.19 5.51
C HIS A 69 -2.70 1.01 6.66
N LYS A 70 -1.81 1.36 7.60
CA LYS A 70 -2.08 2.22 8.76
C LYS A 70 -1.52 3.60 8.51
N PHE A 71 -2.33 4.62 8.76
CA PHE A 71 -1.96 6.00 8.55
C PHE A 71 -2.75 6.94 9.44
N GLU A 72 -2.24 8.16 9.58
CA GLU A 72 -2.91 9.25 10.27
C GLU A 72 -3.31 10.34 9.28
N ILE A 73 -4.46 10.96 9.55
CA ILE A 73 -4.92 12.16 8.86
C ILE A 73 -5.12 13.24 9.91
N THR A 74 -4.58 14.43 9.63
CA THR A 74 -4.82 15.62 10.45
C THR A 74 -6.02 16.38 9.89
N GLU A 75 -7.16 16.26 10.56
CA GLU A 75 -8.38 16.99 10.22
C GLU A 75 -8.42 18.34 10.97
N THR A 76 -8.85 19.40 10.30
CA THR A 76 -9.10 20.68 10.98
C THR A 76 -10.57 20.73 11.41
N LYS A 77 -10.83 20.65 12.71
CA LYS A 77 -12.17 20.82 13.27
C LYS A 77 -12.32 22.24 13.79
N ILE A 78 -13.45 22.87 13.48
CA ILE A 78 -13.81 24.17 14.06
C ILE A 78 -14.63 23.87 15.31
N GLU A 79 -14.05 24.09 16.48
CA GLU A 79 -14.79 24.06 17.74
C GLU A 79 -14.82 25.48 18.30
N THR A 80 -16.04 26.03 18.39
CA THR A 80 -16.35 27.23 19.19
C THR A 80 -15.33 28.37 18.98
N ASP A 81 -15.18 28.83 17.72
CA ASP A 81 -14.25 29.87 17.24
C ASP A 81 -12.74 29.56 17.22
N LYS A 82 -12.31 28.33 17.52
CA LYS A 82 -10.91 27.91 17.35
C LYS A 82 -10.78 26.78 16.32
N LYS A 83 -9.81 26.95 15.40
CA LYS A 83 -9.38 25.86 14.51
C LYS A 83 -8.47 24.94 15.31
N VAL A 84 -8.94 23.72 15.57
CA VAL A 84 -8.17 22.69 16.25
C VAL A 84 -7.77 21.63 15.23
N ALA A 85 -6.47 21.33 15.14
CA ALA A 85 -5.96 20.22 14.34
C ALA A 85 -6.10 18.93 15.16
N ILE A 86 -6.86 17.98 14.65
CA ILE A 86 -7.10 16.68 15.28
C ILE A 86 -6.49 15.60 14.39
N GLN A 87 -5.57 14.83 14.94
CA GLN A 87 -4.95 13.70 14.27
C GLN A 87 -5.79 12.45 14.54
N LYS A 88 -6.26 11.80 13.46
CA LYS A 88 -7.04 10.56 13.54
C LYS A 88 -6.28 9.41 12.89
N LEU A 89 -6.26 8.29 13.58
CA LEU A 89 -5.66 7.04 13.12
C LEU A 89 -6.67 6.26 12.26
N TYR A 90 -6.21 5.77 11.13
CA TYR A 90 -6.98 4.97 10.18
C TYR A 90 -6.23 3.68 9.83
N GLU A 91 -6.97 2.59 9.68
CA GLU A 91 -6.47 1.31 9.20
C GLU A 91 -7.37 0.79 8.10
N PHE A 92 -6.82 0.68 6.89
CA PHE A 92 -7.55 0.28 5.69
C PHE A 92 -6.88 -0.92 5.03
N ILE A 93 -7.68 -1.79 4.43
CA ILE A 93 -7.23 -2.74 3.41
C ILE A 93 -7.47 -2.14 2.03
N PHE A 94 -6.41 -2.09 1.22
CA PHE A 94 -6.46 -1.63 -0.17
C PHE A 94 -6.40 -2.84 -1.10
N TYR A 95 -7.30 -2.87 -2.07
CA TYR A 95 -7.39 -3.91 -3.08
C TYR A 95 -6.88 -3.37 -4.42
N LEU A 96 -5.92 -4.07 -5.02
CA LEU A 96 -5.21 -3.62 -6.22
C LEU A 96 -5.35 -4.58 -7.40
N ASP A 97 -5.27 -4.02 -8.61
CA ASP A 97 -5.21 -4.78 -9.87
C ASP A 97 -3.80 -5.34 -10.13
N ASN A 98 -3.62 -6.01 -11.28
CA ASN A 98 -2.32 -6.55 -11.70
C ASN A 98 -1.24 -5.47 -11.97
N LYS A 99 -1.62 -4.20 -12.10
CA LYS A 99 -0.74 -3.04 -12.31
C LYS A 99 -0.56 -2.22 -11.02
N MET A 100 -0.92 -2.79 -9.86
CA MET A 100 -0.86 -2.15 -8.55
C MET A 100 -1.74 -0.90 -8.42
N LYS A 101 -2.77 -0.73 -9.26
CA LYS A 101 -3.72 0.37 -9.12
C LYS A 101 -4.76 0.03 -8.07
N VAL A 102 -5.05 0.99 -7.18
CA VAL A 102 -6.10 0.84 -6.17
C VAL A 102 -7.47 0.82 -6.84
N LEU A 103 -8.18 -0.30 -6.71
CA LEU A 103 -9.55 -0.47 -7.19
C LEU A 103 -10.56 -0.12 -6.11
N ASN A 104 -10.31 -0.51 -4.87
CA ASN A 104 -11.18 -0.23 -3.73
C ASN A 104 -10.39 -0.23 -2.41
N ALA A 105 -10.95 0.37 -1.37
CA ALA A 105 -10.41 0.36 -0.01
C ALA A 105 -11.54 0.13 1.00
N ARG A 106 -11.26 -0.62 2.08
CA ARG A 106 -12.20 -0.83 3.19
C ARG A 106 -11.52 -0.48 4.51
N SER A 107 -12.22 0.21 5.41
CA SER A 107 -11.75 0.42 6.78
C SER A 107 -11.95 -0.85 7.60
N TYR A 108 -11.03 -1.13 8.53
CA TYR A 108 -11.25 -2.14 9.57
C TYR A 108 -12.08 -1.62 10.74
N THR A 109 -12.12 -0.31 10.92
CA THR A 109 -12.99 0.37 11.87
C THR A 109 -14.34 0.64 11.21
N GLU A 110 -15.37 -0.06 11.70
CA GLU A 110 -16.79 0.31 11.57
C GLU A 110 -17.13 1.45 12.54
#